data_AF-A0A2B4SEF1-F1
#
_entry.id   AF-A0A2B4SEF1-F1
#
_cell.length_a   1.000
_cell.length_b   1.000
_cell.length_c   1.000
_cell.angle_alpha   90.00
_cell.angle_beta   90.00
_cell.angle_gamma   90.00
#
_symmetry.space_group_name_H-M   'P 1'
#
loop_
_entity.id
_entity.type
_entity.pdbx_description
1 polymer ?
#
loop_
_entity_poly.entity_id
_entity_poly.type
_entity_poly.pdbx_seq_one_letter_code
_entity_poly.pdbx_strand_id
1 'polypeptide(L)'
;MARVLTHFLPIVFVLALSLVSTVVAKRQCPKACRTYIAGEVEAKISKAVRNVEKGKRGPRGRQGVQGPIGPQGSPGPRGERGPMGPQGPRGEQGPQISLPICEPGEYVTSDGKQLKCVKFGEEVCRAVSKCEGTSGYQSTTPTISTTPTPTQPPVKVNVTMTKFMKKYMIQTLYMDAWDLGTFYIGEQLFLGVSQLGGKSFVIYKWDNDHSDKSLEQDSSYSPFRSFQILKVPFSRKWQHFVIGEDVYFAVASNSRSHDSPIFKWNGDMFVPFQALPTVKAFDVEPFKIGQDTYLALANYYGRGSQIYKWDGERFVKFQDIAAVGADVEHFEMDGTAYLAVTGPFSRGAYALIYKWSGSRFEEFYRLPTGERAYGVKALSVDGNQFLAVARWRAQTSLIFRWNETHFDLFQEVPSRRARDWISITSPFMSREKTYLAIVSSDQDPSIYAWDRYYTNKFVKVQDIPSERTRDMVFFNMGESVYLSVASHRSTDIYQGS
;
A
#
# COMPACT_ATOMS: atom_id res chain seq x y z
N MET A 1 32.49 -12.64 -70.25
CA MET A 1 31.77 -12.40 -71.53
C MET A 1 30.28 -12.53 -71.22
N ALA A 2 29.57 -11.40 -71.06
CA ALA A 2 28.56 -10.84 -72.00
C ALA A 2 27.23 -11.63 -71.95
N ARG A 3 26.01 -11.08 -71.87
CA ARG A 3 25.40 -9.74 -71.99
C ARG A 3 23.92 -9.91 -71.50
N VAL A 4 23.32 -9.06 -70.66
CA VAL A 4 22.60 -7.79 -70.95
C VAL A 4 21.12 -7.96 -71.41
N LEU A 5 20.23 -7.48 -70.52
CA LEU A 5 19.02 -6.65 -70.66
C LEU A 5 17.74 -7.05 -71.46
N THR A 6 16.63 -7.05 -70.71
CA THR A 6 15.31 -6.36 -70.86
C THR A 6 14.46 -6.45 -72.13
N HIS A 7 13.13 -6.62 -71.94
CA HIS A 7 11.98 -5.89 -72.55
C HIS A 7 10.67 -6.33 -71.84
N PHE A 8 9.96 -5.45 -71.12
CA PHE A 8 8.84 -4.55 -71.51
C PHE A 8 7.42 -5.20 -71.55
N LEU A 9 6.51 -4.56 -70.77
CA LEU A 9 5.07 -4.72 -70.42
C LEU A 9 4.05 -4.82 -71.61
N PRO A 10 2.69 -4.80 -71.44
CA PRO A 10 1.76 -5.15 -70.33
C PRO A 10 0.49 -5.93 -70.78
N ILE A 11 -0.21 -6.68 -69.90
CA ILE A 11 -1.68 -6.84 -70.00
C ILE A 11 -2.32 -6.85 -68.59
N VAL A 12 -3.41 -6.09 -68.50
CA VAL A 12 -4.26 -5.72 -67.36
C VAL A 12 -5.38 -6.75 -67.14
N PHE A 13 -5.65 -7.15 -65.89
CA PHE A 13 -6.97 -7.56 -65.33
C PHE A 13 -6.78 -7.72 -63.80
N VAL A 14 -7.04 -6.70 -62.96
CA VAL A 14 -8.30 -6.35 -62.28
C VAL A 14 -8.81 -7.39 -61.24
N LEU A 15 -8.70 -6.98 -59.96
CA LEU A 15 -9.49 -7.31 -58.75
C LEU A 15 -9.41 -8.71 -58.11
N ALA A 16 -8.73 -8.79 -56.96
CA ALA A 16 -9.37 -9.03 -55.65
C ALA A 16 -8.39 -8.72 -54.49
N LEU A 17 -8.85 -7.91 -53.53
CA LEU A 17 -8.13 -7.49 -52.32
C LEU A 17 -7.84 -8.67 -51.37
N SER A 18 -6.65 -8.71 -50.78
CA SER A 18 -6.46 -9.01 -49.35
C SER A 18 -5.10 -8.52 -48.83
N LEU A 19 -5.12 -7.37 -48.15
CA LEU A 19 -4.07 -6.95 -47.21
C LEU A 19 -4.40 -7.60 -45.86
N VAL A 20 -3.48 -8.39 -45.30
CA VAL A 20 -3.50 -8.72 -43.87
C VAL A 20 -2.16 -8.29 -43.26
N SER A 21 -2.14 -7.04 -42.80
CA SER A 21 -1.20 -6.56 -41.80
C SER A 21 -1.59 -7.16 -40.44
N THR A 22 -0.71 -7.93 -39.81
CA THR A 22 -0.93 -8.40 -38.43
C THR A 22 -0.64 -7.27 -37.44
N VAL A 23 -1.69 -6.49 -37.13
CA VAL A 23 -1.75 -5.56 -36.00
C VAL A 23 -2.07 -6.37 -34.74
N VAL A 24 -1.22 -6.30 -33.72
CA VAL A 24 -1.50 -6.85 -32.37
C VAL A 24 -2.52 -5.95 -31.68
N ALA A 25 -3.78 -6.41 -31.61
CA ALA A 25 -4.90 -5.69 -31.02
C ALA A 25 -5.08 -6.00 -29.52
N LYS A 26 -5.16 -4.94 -28.70
CA LYS A 26 -5.51 -4.91 -27.25
C LYS A 26 -6.92 -5.48 -26.99
N ARG A 27 -7.16 -6.09 -25.82
CA ARG A 27 -8.44 -6.70 -25.43
C ARG A 27 -8.94 -6.20 -24.06
N GLN A 28 -10.06 -5.50 -24.03
CA GLN A 28 -10.91 -5.26 -22.84
C GLN A 28 -12.25 -6.01 -23.02
N CYS A 29 -12.93 -6.33 -21.91
CA CYS A 29 -14.07 -7.26 -21.81
C CYS A 29 -15.44 -6.68 -22.27
N PRO A 30 -16.38 -7.46 -22.86
CA PRO A 30 -17.61 -6.93 -23.50
C PRO A 30 -18.76 -6.54 -22.54
N LYS A 31 -19.48 -5.46 -22.89
CA LYS A 31 -20.65 -4.88 -22.17
C LYS A 31 -21.92 -5.77 -22.07
N ALA A 32 -21.92 -7.00 -22.60
CA ALA A 32 -23.11 -7.87 -22.57
C ALA A 32 -23.38 -8.51 -21.19
N CYS A 33 -22.41 -8.52 -20.27
CA CYS A 33 -22.62 -8.93 -18.87
C CYS A 33 -23.32 -7.84 -18.02
N ARG A 34 -23.50 -6.62 -18.53
CA ARG A 34 -24.04 -5.49 -17.76
C ARG A 34 -25.57 -5.53 -17.64
N THR A 35 -26.29 -6.13 -18.58
CA THR A 35 -27.77 -6.02 -18.66
C THR A 35 -28.54 -7.14 -17.97
N TYR A 36 -27.95 -8.31 -17.72
CA TYR A 36 -28.67 -9.40 -17.04
C TYR A 36 -28.68 -9.26 -15.51
N ILE A 37 -27.70 -8.53 -14.92
CA ILE A 37 -27.59 -8.37 -13.46
C ILE A 37 -28.12 -7.00 -12.98
N ALA A 38 -28.05 -5.94 -13.80
CA ALA A 38 -28.55 -4.62 -13.42
C ALA A 38 -30.09 -4.60 -13.25
N GLY A 39 -30.83 -5.29 -14.13
CA GLY A 39 -32.30 -5.29 -14.11
C GLY A 39 -32.93 -6.02 -12.91
N GLU A 40 -32.29 -7.08 -12.40
CA GLU A 40 -32.81 -7.81 -11.23
C GLU A 40 -32.52 -7.10 -9.90
N VAL A 41 -31.46 -6.28 -9.87
CA VAL A 41 -31.06 -5.53 -8.68
C VAL A 41 -31.92 -4.26 -8.53
N GLU A 42 -32.19 -3.51 -9.59
CA GLU A 42 -33.10 -2.34 -9.53
C GLU A 42 -34.55 -2.73 -9.19
N ALA A 43 -35.06 -3.83 -9.77
CA ALA A 43 -36.40 -4.32 -9.45
C ALA A 43 -36.54 -4.75 -7.98
N LYS A 44 -35.49 -5.33 -7.38
CA LYS A 44 -35.50 -5.79 -5.97
C LYS A 44 -35.22 -4.67 -4.97
N ILE A 45 -34.41 -3.66 -5.31
CA ILE A 45 -34.23 -2.46 -4.48
C ILE A 45 -35.53 -1.65 -4.40
N SER A 46 -36.28 -1.50 -5.51
CA SER A 46 -37.58 -0.80 -5.49
C SER A 46 -38.67 -1.51 -4.65
N LYS A 47 -38.51 -2.81 -4.41
CA LYS A 47 -39.39 -3.62 -3.54
C LYS A 47 -38.94 -3.58 -2.08
N ALA A 48 -37.63 -3.48 -1.82
CA ALA A 48 -37.08 -3.33 -0.46
C ALA A 48 -37.30 -1.91 0.11
N VAL A 49 -37.21 -0.86 -0.72
CA VAL A 49 -37.41 0.53 -0.29
C VAL A 49 -38.88 0.83 0.07
N ARG A 50 -39.85 0.15 -0.55
CA ARG A 50 -41.27 0.30 -0.17
C ARG A 50 -41.63 -0.29 1.21
N ASN A 51 -40.78 -1.14 1.78
CA ASN A 51 -41.04 -1.82 3.05
C ASN A 51 -40.30 -1.24 4.27
N VAL A 52 -39.54 -0.14 4.09
CA VAL A 52 -38.77 0.49 5.19
C VAL A 52 -39.48 1.72 5.79
N GLU A 53 -40.58 2.21 5.20
CA GLU A 53 -41.18 3.48 5.62
C GLU A 53 -42.22 3.43 6.77
N LYS A 54 -42.23 2.42 7.65
CA LYS A 54 -43.03 2.49 8.90
C LYS A 54 -42.34 1.88 10.13
N GLY A 55 -41.18 2.43 10.50
CA GLY A 55 -40.77 2.46 11.90
C GLY A 55 -41.50 3.60 12.61
N LYS A 56 -42.54 3.31 13.41
CA LYS A 56 -43.24 4.35 14.19
C LYS A 56 -42.27 5.01 15.18
N ARG A 57 -42.17 6.34 15.14
CA ARG A 57 -41.47 7.17 16.14
C ARG A 57 -41.97 6.82 17.55
N GLY A 58 -41.04 6.52 18.47
CA GLY A 58 -41.38 6.20 19.86
C GLY A 58 -42.15 7.35 20.54
N PRO A 59 -43.05 7.06 21.50
CA PRO A 59 -43.83 8.09 22.16
C PRO A 59 -42.94 9.06 22.93
N ARG A 60 -43.25 10.36 22.84
CA ARG A 60 -42.60 11.42 23.61
C ARG A 60 -42.83 11.17 25.10
N GLY A 61 -41.77 11.22 25.90
CA GLY A 61 -41.85 11.06 27.35
C GLY A 61 -42.87 12.02 27.97
N ARG A 62 -43.65 11.53 28.95
CA ARG A 62 -44.63 12.34 29.68
C ARG A 62 -43.93 13.52 30.35
N GLN A 63 -44.46 14.72 30.17
CA GLN A 63 -44.00 15.93 30.83
C GLN A 63 -44.20 15.78 32.35
N GLY A 64 -43.18 16.11 33.14
CA GLY A 64 -43.26 16.04 34.59
C GLY A 64 -44.36 16.96 35.12
N VAL A 65 -45.12 16.48 36.12
CA VAL A 65 -46.11 17.28 36.83
C VAL A 65 -45.42 18.45 37.52
N GLN A 66 -45.95 19.66 37.33
CA GLN A 66 -45.46 20.88 37.96
C GLN A 66 -45.77 20.81 39.47
N GLY A 67 -44.75 20.98 40.31
CA GLY A 67 -44.94 21.05 41.76
C GLY A 67 -45.75 22.28 42.17
N PRO A 68 -46.51 22.23 43.27
CA PRO A 68 -47.27 23.38 43.76
C PRO A 68 -46.35 24.55 44.11
N ILE A 69 -46.82 25.77 43.87
CA ILE A 69 -46.09 27.01 44.15
C ILE A 69 -45.92 27.14 45.68
N GLY A 70 -44.67 27.14 46.14
CA GLY A 70 -44.33 27.49 47.52
C GLY A 70 -44.42 29.01 47.74
N PRO A 71 -44.85 29.47 48.92
CA PRO A 71 -44.90 30.90 49.23
C PRO A 71 -43.50 31.51 49.21
N GLN A 72 -43.41 32.76 48.74
CA GLN A 72 -42.14 33.45 48.53
C GLN A 72 -41.42 33.76 49.85
N GLY A 73 -40.23 33.17 50.03
CA GLY A 73 -39.27 33.49 51.10
C GLY A 73 -38.04 34.24 50.56
N SER A 74 -37.42 35.03 51.43
CA SER A 74 -36.29 35.93 51.15
C SER A 74 -35.01 35.23 50.64
N PRO A 75 -34.13 35.93 49.89
CA PRO A 75 -32.96 35.31 49.26
C PRO A 75 -31.97 34.71 50.27
N GLY A 76 -31.71 33.40 50.15
CA GLY A 76 -30.67 32.68 50.90
C GLY A 76 -29.35 32.53 50.11
N PRO A 77 -28.22 32.27 50.79
CA PRO A 77 -26.89 32.18 50.18
C PRO A 77 -26.74 31.02 49.18
N ARG A 78 -25.83 31.19 48.22
CA ARG A 78 -25.56 30.24 47.11
C ARG A 78 -25.20 28.84 47.63
N GLY A 79 -26.00 27.84 47.23
CA GLY A 79 -25.78 26.42 47.59
C GLY A 79 -24.60 25.77 46.86
N GLU A 80 -24.06 24.71 47.48
CA GLU A 80 -22.93 23.91 46.99
C GLU A 80 -23.24 23.18 45.66
N ARG A 81 -22.19 22.92 44.87
CA ARG A 81 -22.28 22.25 43.57
C ARG A 81 -22.78 20.80 43.76
N GLY A 82 -23.86 20.45 43.06
CA GLY A 82 -24.44 19.10 43.13
C GLY A 82 -23.49 17.98 42.67
N PRO A 83 -23.74 16.73 43.09
CA PRO A 83 -22.88 15.59 42.81
C PRO A 83 -22.82 15.25 41.31
N MET A 84 -21.68 14.68 40.89
CA MET A 84 -21.45 14.23 39.52
C MET A 84 -22.45 13.14 39.12
N GLY A 85 -23.03 13.25 37.92
CA GLY A 85 -24.01 12.30 37.41
C GLY A 85 -23.46 10.88 37.24
N PRO A 86 -24.32 9.86 37.24
CA PRO A 86 -23.91 8.46 37.09
C PRO A 86 -23.21 8.22 35.74
N GLN A 87 -22.22 7.33 35.74
CA GLN A 87 -21.51 6.91 34.54
C GLN A 87 -22.47 6.27 33.53
N GLY A 88 -22.34 6.61 32.26
CA GLY A 88 -23.18 6.06 31.18
C GLY A 88 -23.04 4.54 31.01
N PRO A 89 -24.06 3.86 30.46
CA PRO A 89 -24.04 2.41 30.28
C PRO A 89 -22.90 1.97 29.36
N ARG A 90 -22.32 0.80 29.66
CA ARG A 90 -21.32 0.14 28.83
C ARG A 90 -21.95 -0.23 27.47
N GLY A 91 -21.28 0.13 26.37
CA GLY A 91 -21.76 -0.16 25.02
C GLY A 91 -21.92 -1.67 24.75
N GLU A 92 -22.92 -2.00 23.92
CA GLU A 92 -23.23 -3.38 23.54
C GLU A 92 -22.07 -4.03 22.77
N GLN A 93 -21.87 -5.33 23.01
CA GLN A 93 -20.85 -6.14 22.37
C GLN A 93 -21.25 -6.42 20.91
N GLY A 94 -20.37 -6.14 19.96
CA GLY A 94 -20.66 -6.32 18.52
C GLY A 94 -20.98 -7.78 18.14
N PRO A 95 -21.67 -8.01 17.01
CA PRO A 95 -22.15 -9.34 16.61
C PRO A 95 -20.98 -10.32 16.38
N GLN A 96 -21.04 -11.47 17.06
CA GLN A 96 -20.13 -12.60 16.80
C GLN A 96 -20.50 -13.27 15.48
N ILE A 97 -19.69 -13.08 14.44
CA ILE A 97 -19.73 -13.89 13.22
C ILE A 97 -18.92 -15.18 13.48
N SER A 98 -19.56 -16.34 13.39
CA SER A 98 -18.87 -17.63 13.39
C SER A 98 -18.20 -17.84 12.03
N LEU A 99 -16.87 -17.81 12.02
CA LEU A 99 -16.06 -18.06 10.82
C LEU A 99 -15.92 -19.56 10.57
N PRO A 100 -15.88 -20.03 9.31
CA PRO A 100 -15.49 -21.40 9.02
C PRO A 100 -14.03 -21.64 9.46
N ILE A 101 -13.81 -22.81 10.09
CA ILE A 101 -12.48 -23.33 10.39
C ILE A 101 -11.99 -24.02 9.11
N CYS A 102 -10.88 -23.53 8.54
CA CYS A 102 -10.29 -24.13 7.35
C CYS A 102 -9.14 -25.04 7.72
N GLU A 103 -8.88 -26.04 6.88
CA GLU A 103 -7.76 -26.94 7.05
C GLU A 103 -6.42 -26.23 6.72
N PRO A 104 -5.27 -26.72 7.22
CA PRO A 104 -3.97 -26.20 6.84
C PRO A 104 -3.77 -26.17 5.31
N GLY A 105 -3.47 -24.99 4.76
CA GLY A 105 -3.33 -24.77 3.32
C GLY A 105 -4.62 -24.32 2.60
N GLU A 106 -5.71 -24.12 3.33
CA GLU A 106 -6.94 -23.52 2.84
C GLU A 106 -7.11 -22.07 3.32
N TYR A 107 -7.81 -21.27 2.52
CA TYR A 107 -7.98 -19.83 2.74
C TYR A 107 -9.47 -19.49 2.72
N VAL A 108 -9.93 -18.67 3.68
CA VAL A 108 -11.32 -18.20 3.67
C VAL A 108 -11.45 -17.09 2.62
N THR A 109 -12.32 -17.31 1.64
CA THR A 109 -12.76 -16.33 0.66
C THR A 109 -14.25 -16.04 0.83
N SER A 110 -14.74 -14.94 0.26
CA SER A 110 -16.13 -14.53 0.27
C SER A 110 -16.63 -14.39 -1.16
N ASP A 111 -17.82 -14.88 -1.47
CA ASP A 111 -18.50 -14.65 -2.76
C ASP A 111 -19.49 -13.49 -2.71
N GLY A 112 -19.42 -12.66 -1.66
CA GLY A 112 -20.37 -11.59 -1.39
C GLY A 112 -21.69 -12.05 -0.76
N LYS A 113 -21.90 -13.37 -0.56
CA LYS A 113 -23.06 -13.96 0.13
C LYS A 113 -22.64 -14.82 1.35
N GLN A 114 -21.51 -15.51 1.28
CA GLN A 114 -21.03 -16.43 2.31
C GLN A 114 -19.49 -16.57 2.33
N LEU A 115 -18.95 -16.95 3.50
CA LEU A 115 -17.54 -17.28 3.69
C LEU A 115 -17.30 -18.77 3.38
N LYS A 116 -16.30 -19.08 2.57
CA LYS A 116 -15.93 -20.46 2.20
C LYS A 116 -14.42 -20.68 2.30
N CYS A 117 -14.01 -21.88 2.70
CA CYS A 117 -12.61 -22.30 2.63
C CYS A 117 -12.30 -22.78 1.21
N VAL A 118 -11.19 -22.32 0.63
CA VAL A 118 -10.69 -22.81 -0.66
C VAL A 118 -9.24 -23.26 -0.52
N LYS A 119 -8.93 -24.40 -1.11
CA LYS A 119 -7.56 -24.88 -1.29
C LYS A 119 -7.03 -24.36 -2.62
N PHE A 120 -5.82 -23.83 -2.64
CA PHE A 120 -5.17 -23.47 -3.91
C PHE A 120 -4.87 -24.74 -4.71
N GLY A 121 -5.60 -24.94 -5.81
CA GLY A 121 -5.40 -26.05 -6.75
C GLY A 121 -5.51 -25.57 -8.20
N GLU A 122 -4.95 -26.33 -9.14
CA GLU A 122 -4.90 -25.98 -10.57
C GLU A 122 -6.27 -25.62 -11.18
N GLU A 123 -7.37 -26.14 -10.65
CA GLU A 123 -8.73 -25.82 -11.12
C GLU A 123 -9.12 -24.36 -10.90
N VAL A 124 -8.62 -23.69 -9.85
CA VAL A 124 -8.86 -22.26 -9.61
C VAL A 124 -8.05 -21.41 -10.60
N CYS A 125 -6.83 -21.83 -10.98
CA CYS A 125 -6.01 -21.16 -11.99
C CYS A 125 -6.60 -21.28 -13.41
N ARG A 126 -7.22 -22.42 -13.75
CA ARG A 126 -7.88 -22.63 -15.06
C ARG A 126 -9.16 -21.81 -15.26
N ALA A 127 -9.82 -21.38 -14.18
CA ALA A 127 -11.00 -20.52 -14.26
C ALA A 127 -10.67 -19.07 -14.63
N VAL A 128 -9.43 -18.63 -14.39
CA VAL A 128 -8.96 -17.25 -14.64
C VAL A 128 -8.47 -17.05 -16.08
N SER A 129 -8.18 -18.12 -16.81
CA SER A 129 -7.47 -18.10 -18.11
C SER A 129 -8.37 -18.03 -19.37
N LYS A 130 -9.69 -17.82 -19.26
CA LYS A 130 -10.65 -18.01 -20.38
C LYS A 130 -11.49 -16.79 -20.79
N CYS A 131 -10.96 -15.57 -20.77
CA CYS A 131 -11.72 -14.38 -21.23
C CYS A 131 -11.05 -13.70 -22.43
N GLU A 132 -11.67 -13.80 -23.63
CA GLU A 132 -11.19 -13.20 -24.89
C GLU A 132 -12.18 -12.18 -25.52
N GLY A 133 -11.62 -11.10 -26.11
CA GLY A 133 -12.19 -10.22 -27.18
C GLY A 133 -12.94 -8.94 -26.70
N THR A 134 -13.00 -7.78 -27.38
CA THR A 134 -12.42 -7.18 -28.61
C THR A 134 -12.77 -5.66 -28.62
N SER A 135 -12.02 -4.89 -29.41
CA SER A 135 -11.78 -3.43 -29.40
C SER A 135 -12.81 -2.47 -30.02
N GLY A 136 -12.77 -1.20 -29.58
CA GLY A 136 -13.04 -0.02 -30.43
C GLY A 136 -13.14 1.34 -29.69
N TYR A 137 -12.08 2.17 -29.69
CA TYR A 137 -12.15 3.65 -29.81
C TYR A 137 -10.77 4.30 -29.98
N GLN A 138 -10.70 5.36 -30.80
CA GLN A 138 -9.50 6.07 -31.25
C GLN A 138 -9.01 7.13 -30.24
N SER A 139 -7.70 7.38 -30.23
CA SER A 139 -7.00 8.38 -29.41
C SER A 139 -6.42 9.49 -30.31
N THR A 140 -6.62 10.75 -29.94
CA THR A 140 -5.91 11.91 -30.49
C THR A 140 -5.05 12.55 -29.39
N THR A 141 -3.79 12.83 -29.73
CA THR A 141 -2.78 13.43 -28.85
C THR A 141 -2.61 14.92 -29.17
N PRO A 142 -2.50 15.82 -28.18
CA PRO A 142 -1.98 17.16 -28.40
C PRO A 142 -0.52 17.30 -27.98
N THR A 143 0.28 17.89 -28.87
CA THR A 143 1.68 18.28 -28.69
C THR A 143 1.74 19.64 -27.98
N ILE A 144 2.60 19.78 -26.96
CA ILE A 144 2.91 21.09 -26.34
C ILE A 144 4.40 21.39 -26.54
N SER A 145 4.67 22.57 -27.10
CA SER A 145 5.98 23.16 -27.36
C SER A 145 6.48 23.94 -26.14
N THR A 146 7.75 23.81 -25.79
CA THR A 146 8.41 24.51 -24.68
C THR A 146 9.35 25.61 -25.19
N THR A 147 9.36 26.75 -24.51
CA THR A 147 10.43 27.76 -24.62
C THR A 147 10.84 28.21 -23.21
N PRO A 148 12.14 28.31 -22.88
CA PRO A 148 12.60 28.58 -21.52
C PRO A 148 12.79 30.08 -21.23
N THR A 149 12.51 30.49 -19.98
CA THR A 149 12.71 31.85 -19.46
C THR A 149 13.86 31.87 -18.42
N PRO A 150 14.69 32.94 -18.32
CA PRO A 150 15.93 32.91 -17.53
C PRO A 150 15.73 33.04 -16.02
N THR A 151 16.61 32.37 -15.28
CA THR A 151 16.69 32.26 -13.81
C THR A 151 17.38 33.45 -13.13
N GLN A 152 16.77 34.01 -12.07
CA GLN A 152 17.45 34.84 -11.07
C GLN A 152 18.01 33.99 -9.91
N PRO A 153 19.11 34.41 -9.26
CA PRO A 153 19.75 33.66 -8.17
C PRO A 153 18.92 33.70 -6.87
N PRO A 154 18.91 32.61 -6.07
CA PRO A 154 18.04 32.49 -4.91
C PRO A 154 18.54 33.31 -3.71
N VAL A 155 17.63 34.12 -3.15
CA VAL A 155 17.78 34.80 -1.86
C VAL A 155 17.74 33.77 -0.73
N LYS A 156 18.71 33.81 0.19
CA LYS A 156 18.72 32.98 1.41
C LYS A 156 17.59 33.41 2.34
N VAL A 157 16.52 32.62 2.36
CA VAL A 157 15.44 32.73 3.34
C VAL A 157 15.61 31.59 4.35
N ASN A 158 15.80 31.94 5.63
CA ASN A 158 15.71 30.95 6.71
C ASN A 158 14.26 30.48 6.80
N VAL A 159 13.95 29.38 6.10
CA VAL A 159 12.63 28.74 6.14
C VAL A 159 12.61 27.79 7.33
N THR A 160 12.05 28.23 8.44
CA THR A 160 11.51 27.32 9.44
C THR A 160 10.38 26.55 8.74
N MET A 161 10.62 25.30 8.33
CA MET A 161 9.59 24.48 7.67
C MET A 161 8.40 24.34 8.63
N THR A 162 7.35 25.12 8.39
CA THR A 162 6.04 24.96 9.05
C THR A 162 5.56 23.53 8.80
N LYS A 163 5.12 22.86 9.87
CA LYS A 163 4.65 21.46 9.94
C LYS A 163 4.14 20.91 8.60
N PHE A 164 4.82 19.88 8.09
CA PHE A 164 4.48 19.21 6.83
C PHE A 164 3.11 18.55 6.88
N MET A 165 2.77 17.90 7.98
CA MET A 165 1.45 17.34 8.23
C MET A 165 0.63 18.30 9.08
N LYS A 166 -0.63 18.53 8.65
CA LYS A 166 -1.60 19.31 9.43
C LYS A 166 -1.76 18.68 10.82
N LYS A 167 -2.06 19.53 11.81
CA LYS A 167 -2.21 19.11 13.21
C LYS A 167 -3.39 18.13 13.41
N TYR A 168 -4.41 18.23 12.56
CA TYR A 168 -5.65 17.48 12.70
C TYR A 168 -5.66 16.30 11.74
N MET A 169 -5.97 15.12 12.29
CA MET A 169 -6.25 13.91 11.53
C MET A 169 -7.55 14.10 10.76
N ILE A 170 -7.58 13.66 9.51
CA ILE A 170 -8.81 13.68 8.69
C ILE A 170 -9.67 12.44 8.91
N GLN A 171 -9.07 11.37 9.42
CA GLN A 171 -9.76 10.11 9.70
C GLN A 171 -8.92 9.25 10.66
N THR A 172 -9.60 8.52 11.55
CA THR A 172 -9.00 7.45 12.37
C THR A 172 -9.74 6.15 12.08
N LEU A 173 -8.98 5.12 11.70
CA LEU A 173 -9.48 3.77 11.52
C LEU A 173 -9.15 2.94 12.78
N TYR A 174 -10.17 2.51 13.54
CA TYR A 174 -9.98 1.74 14.77
C TYR A 174 -9.73 0.26 14.49
N MET A 175 -8.50 -0.06 14.08
CA MET A 175 -8.03 -1.43 13.96
C MET A 175 -6.57 -1.56 14.35
N ASP A 176 -6.20 -2.80 14.65
CA ASP A 176 -4.80 -3.18 14.74
C ASP A 176 -4.21 -3.27 13.33
N ALA A 177 -3.11 -2.57 13.06
CA ALA A 177 -2.41 -2.60 11.78
C ALA A 177 -0.94 -2.99 12.04
N TRP A 178 -0.45 -3.98 11.31
CA TRP A 178 0.95 -4.39 11.38
C TRP A 178 1.79 -3.72 10.30
N ASP A 179 1.23 -3.58 9.11
CA ASP A 179 1.83 -2.98 7.91
C ASP A 179 0.73 -2.31 7.09
N LEU A 180 1.08 -1.20 6.45
CA LEU A 180 0.23 -0.34 5.66
C LEU A 180 0.81 -0.17 4.26
N GLY A 181 -0.07 -0.09 3.28
CA GLY A 181 0.32 0.16 1.90
C GLY A 181 -0.83 0.77 1.12
N THR A 182 -0.51 1.63 0.17
CA THR A 182 -1.51 2.18 -0.74
C THR A 182 -1.23 1.75 -2.16
N PHE A 183 -2.30 1.61 -2.95
CA PHE A 183 -2.19 1.26 -4.36
C PHE A 183 -3.37 1.83 -5.13
N TYR A 184 -3.18 1.88 -6.44
CA TYR A 184 -4.17 2.36 -7.39
C TYR A 184 -4.62 1.23 -8.31
N ILE A 185 -5.92 1.15 -8.56
CA ILE A 185 -6.48 0.37 -9.68
C ILE A 185 -7.20 1.37 -10.58
N GLY A 186 -6.60 1.67 -11.75
CA GLY A 186 -6.98 2.85 -12.51
C GLY A 186 -6.75 4.12 -11.70
N GLU A 187 -7.77 4.97 -11.59
CA GLU A 187 -7.73 6.20 -10.78
C GLU A 187 -8.21 6.00 -9.33
N GLN A 188 -8.66 4.79 -8.99
CA GLN A 188 -9.20 4.49 -7.66
C GLN A 188 -8.08 4.17 -6.67
N LEU A 189 -7.98 4.97 -5.60
CA LEU A 189 -7.08 4.73 -4.48
C LEU A 189 -7.64 3.67 -3.51
N PHE A 190 -6.77 2.78 -3.06
CA PHE A 190 -7.00 1.82 -1.99
C PHE A 190 -5.91 1.90 -0.92
N LEU A 191 -6.28 1.53 0.31
CA LEU A 191 -5.38 1.33 1.44
C LEU A 191 -5.53 -0.12 1.91
N GLY A 192 -4.46 -0.90 1.81
CA GLY A 192 -4.39 -2.24 2.41
C GLY A 192 -3.80 -2.18 3.81
N VAL A 193 -4.30 -3.03 4.69
CA VAL A 193 -3.88 -3.11 6.09
C VAL A 193 -3.67 -4.58 6.44
N SER A 194 -2.43 -4.93 6.78
CA SER A 194 -2.12 -6.26 7.33
C SER A 194 -2.41 -6.29 8.82
N GLN A 195 -2.82 -7.47 9.31
CA GLN A 195 -3.01 -7.69 10.74
C GLN A 195 -2.32 -8.98 11.17
N LEU A 196 -1.40 -8.87 12.13
CA LEU A 196 -0.65 -10.03 12.62
C LEU A 196 -1.52 -10.94 13.49
N GLY A 197 -1.23 -12.25 13.46
CA GLY A 197 -1.94 -13.30 14.21
C GLY A 197 -3.06 -13.94 13.37
N GLY A 198 -4.08 -14.50 14.01
CA GLY A 198 -5.23 -15.12 13.30
C GLY A 198 -6.20 -14.12 12.64
N LYS A 199 -5.74 -12.91 12.35
CA LYS A 199 -6.55 -11.78 11.89
C LYS A 199 -6.60 -11.71 10.35
N SER A 200 -7.36 -10.75 9.84
CA SER A 200 -7.61 -10.56 8.42
C SER A 200 -6.65 -9.54 7.80
N PHE A 201 -6.53 -9.56 6.49
CA PHE A 201 -6.05 -8.45 5.67
C PHE A 201 -7.26 -7.61 5.25
N VAL A 202 -7.23 -6.31 5.50
CA VAL A 202 -8.36 -5.41 5.22
C VAL A 202 -7.98 -4.43 4.13
N ILE A 203 -8.84 -4.29 3.13
CA ILE A 203 -8.70 -3.35 2.03
C ILE A 203 -9.77 -2.28 2.20
N TYR A 204 -9.33 -1.03 2.23
CA TYR A 204 -10.16 0.15 2.21
C TYR A 204 -10.12 0.77 0.81
N LYS A 205 -11.25 1.32 0.38
CA LYS A 205 -11.39 2.10 -0.85
C LYS A 205 -11.63 3.55 -0.48
N TRP A 206 -10.91 4.46 -1.14
CA TRP A 206 -11.14 5.89 -0.99
C TRP A 206 -12.45 6.30 -1.69
N ASP A 207 -13.31 7.04 -1.00
CA ASP A 207 -14.55 7.55 -1.54
C ASP A 207 -14.30 8.86 -2.30
N ASN A 208 -14.42 8.81 -3.63
CA ASN A 208 -14.22 9.97 -4.52
C ASN A 208 -15.48 10.86 -4.62
N ASP A 209 -16.62 10.45 -4.04
CA ASP A 209 -17.86 11.19 -4.18
C ASP A 209 -17.91 12.38 -3.20
N HIS A 210 -17.44 13.53 -3.69
CA HIS A 210 -17.58 14.84 -3.04
C HIS A 210 -18.87 15.58 -3.44
N SER A 211 -19.83 14.91 -4.11
CA SER A 211 -21.02 15.59 -4.64
C SER A 211 -21.93 16.15 -3.55
N ASP A 212 -21.84 15.62 -2.32
CA ASP A 212 -22.53 16.17 -1.17
C ASP A 212 -21.57 16.93 -0.23
N LYS A 213 -21.26 18.18 -0.62
CA LYS A 213 -20.49 19.11 0.21
C LYS A 213 -21.16 19.44 1.56
N SER A 214 -22.40 19.01 1.79
CA SER A 214 -23.03 19.17 3.11
C SER A 214 -22.44 18.22 4.16
N LEU A 215 -21.73 17.16 3.74
CA LEU A 215 -21.08 16.19 4.62
C LEU A 215 -19.66 16.57 5.04
N GLU A 216 -19.01 17.56 4.40
CA GLU A 216 -17.71 18.08 4.85
C GLU A 216 -17.79 18.80 6.22
N GLN A 217 -18.99 19.22 6.62
CA GLN A 217 -19.29 19.76 7.95
C GLN A 217 -19.82 18.71 8.93
N ASP A 218 -20.03 17.47 8.47
CA ASP A 218 -20.42 16.36 9.33
C ASP A 218 -19.18 15.64 9.84
N SER A 219 -19.04 15.61 11.17
CA SER A 219 -18.05 14.83 11.92
C SER A 219 -18.05 13.32 11.62
N SER A 220 -18.99 12.83 10.80
CA SER A 220 -19.12 11.43 10.38
C SER A 220 -18.43 11.08 9.03
N TYR A 221 -17.94 12.07 8.27
CA TYR A 221 -17.32 11.81 6.97
C TYR A 221 -16.00 11.01 7.11
N SER A 222 -15.93 9.89 6.40
CA SER A 222 -14.87 8.89 6.50
C SER A 222 -14.38 8.55 5.10
N PRO A 223 -13.27 9.14 4.62
CA PRO A 223 -12.90 9.03 3.21
C PRO A 223 -12.47 7.61 2.82
N PHE A 224 -11.75 6.87 3.67
CA PHE A 224 -11.58 5.43 3.46
C PHE A 224 -12.77 4.65 3.99
N ARG A 225 -13.40 3.84 3.13
CA ARG A 225 -14.45 2.89 3.50
C ARG A 225 -13.97 1.46 3.32
N SER A 226 -14.38 0.56 4.22
CA SER A 226 -14.06 -0.86 4.09
C SER A 226 -14.58 -1.39 2.76
N PHE A 227 -13.72 -2.06 2.02
CA PHE A 227 -14.01 -2.56 0.69
C PHE A 227 -13.97 -4.08 0.65
N GLN A 228 -12.91 -4.68 1.18
CA GLN A 228 -12.75 -6.14 1.19
C GLN A 228 -11.99 -6.60 2.42
N ILE A 229 -12.38 -7.74 2.98
CA ILE A 229 -11.66 -8.41 4.07
C ILE A 229 -11.25 -9.80 3.58
N LEU A 230 -9.96 -10.09 3.64
CA LEU A 230 -9.36 -11.36 3.23
C LEU A 230 -8.76 -12.04 4.45
N LYS A 231 -9.03 -13.33 4.68
CA LYS A 231 -8.43 -14.02 5.82
C LYS A 231 -7.02 -14.47 5.45
N VAL A 232 -6.02 -13.73 5.90
CA VAL A 232 -4.61 -14.05 5.69
C VAL A 232 -3.95 -14.25 7.04
N PRO A 233 -3.91 -15.50 7.54
CA PRO A 233 -3.36 -15.76 8.86
C PRO A 233 -1.88 -15.38 8.90
N PHE A 234 -1.50 -14.72 9.99
CA PHE A 234 -0.16 -14.22 10.26
C PHE A 234 0.33 -13.23 9.19
N SER A 235 -0.59 -12.50 8.54
CA SER A 235 -0.26 -11.42 7.62
C SER A 235 0.66 -10.40 8.29
N ARG A 236 1.83 -10.18 7.69
CA ARG A 236 2.86 -9.32 8.26
C ARG A 236 3.16 -8.12 7.39
N LYS A 237 4.02 -8.27 6.39
CA LYS A 237 4.24 -7.26 5.35
C LYS A 237 3.56 -7.71 4.07
N TRP A 238 3.24 -6.76 3.21
CA TRP A 238 2.60 -7.06 1.94
C TRP A 238 2.98 -5.99 0.92
N GLN A 239 2.88 -6.33 -0.36
CA GLN A 239 3.16 -5.37 -1.41
C GLN A 239 2.30 -5.62 -2.64
N HIS A 240 1.80 -4.54 -3.22
CA HIS A 240 1.08 -4.51 -4.49
C HIS A 240 2.05 -4.45 -5.67
N PHE A 241 1.71 -5.12 -6.77
CA PHE A 241 2.47 -5.08 -8.02
C PHE A 241 1.60 -5.38 -9.24
N VAL A 242 2.13 -5.07 -10.42
CA VAL A 242 1.42 -5.22 -11.70
C VAL A 242 2.28 -6.00 -12.70
N ILE A 243 1.66 -7.00 -13.35
CA ILE A 243 2.25 -7.78 -14.44
C ILE A 243 1.35 -7.59 -15.67
N GLY A 244 1.84 -6.89 -16.69
CA GLY A 244 1.00 -6.49 -17.82
C GLY A 244 -0.11 -5.53 -17.37
N GLU A 245 -1.36 -5.92 -17.59
CA GLU A 245 -2.55 -5.18 -17.12
C GLU A 245 -3.14 -5.78 -15.83
N ASP A 246 -2.60 -6.90 -15.37
CA ASP A 246 -3.10 -7.62 -14.21
C ASP A 246 -2.52 -7.07 -12.91
N VAL A 247 -3.41 -6.85 -11.95
CA VAL A 247 -3.10 -6.28 -10.63
C VAL A 247 -3.02 -7.40 -9.60
N TYR A 248 -1.96 -7.39 -8.80
CA TYR A 248 -1.70 -8.37 -7.75
C TYR A 248 -1.28 -7.70 -6.46
N PHE A 249 -1.40 -8.45 -5.36
CA PHE A 249 -0.57 -8.21 -4.19
C PHE A 249 -0.12 -9.52 -3.58
N ALA A 250 1.03 -9.51 -2.92
CA ALA A 250 1.56 -10.65 -2.16
C ALA A 250 1.67 -10.28 -0.68
N VAL A 251 1.54 -11.29 0.19
CA VAL A 251 1.62 -11.11 1.64
C VAL A 251 2.64 -12.07 2.22
N ALA A 252 3.58 -11.56 3.02
CA ALA A 252 4.49 -12.36 3.82
C ALA A 252 3.73 -12.98 5.01
N SER A 253 3.60 -14.31 5.03
CA SER A 253 2.98 -15.01 6.17
C SER A 253 4.01 -15.29 7.27
N ASN A 254 3.77 -14.74 8.46
CA ASN A 254 4.61 -14.93 9.64
C ASN A 254 4.38 -16.26 10.36
N SER A 255 4.21 -17.35 9.61
CA SER A 255 3.91 -18.66 10.14
C SER A 255 4.91 -19.70 9.68
N ARG A 256 5.12 -20.75 10.49
CA ARG A 256 5.89 -21.94 10.07
C ARG A 256 5.06 -22.96 9.31
N SER A 257 3.73 -22.81 9.32
CA SER A 257 2.78 -23.78 8.76
C SER A 257 1.88 -23.20 7.68
N HIS A 258 2.12 -21.95 7.28
CA HIS A 258 1.35 -21.29 6.23
C HIS A 258 2.29 -20.68 5.20
N ASP A 259 1.89 -20.84 3.96
CA ASP A 259 2.56 -20.25 2.81
C ASP A 259 2.20 -18.77 2.69
N SER A 260 3.01 -18.03 1.93
CA SER A 260 2.78 -16.61 1.65
C SER A 260 1.85 -16.47 0.44
N PRO A 261 0.62 -15.95 0.60
CA PRO A 261 -0.35 -15.91 -0.49
C PRO A 261 -0.12 -14.72 -1.43
N ILE A 262 -0.54 -14.92 -2.67
CA ILE A 262 -0.67 -13.93 -3.73
C ILE A 262 -2.14 -13.87 -4.12
N PHE A 263 -2.66 -12.66 -4.28
CA PHE A 263 -4.01 -12.39 -4.73
C PHE A 263 -3.96 -11.65 -6.07
N LYS A 264 -4.95 -11.92 -6.93
CA LYS A 264 -5.13 -11.26 -8.22
C LYS A 264 -6.46 -10.52 -8.25
N TRP A 265 -6.48 -9.33 -8.81
CA TRP A 265 -7.71 -8.59 -9.09
C TRP A 265 -8.50 -9.25 -10.23
N ASN A 266 -9.79 -9.51 -10.04
CA ASN A 266 -10.64 -10.12 -11.08
C ASN A 266 -11.53 -9.10 -11.84
N GLY A 267 -11.37 -7.81 -11.57
CA GLY A 267 -12.23 -6.74 -12.09
C GLY A 267 -13.19 -6.14 -11.05
N ASP A 268 -13.49 -6.89 -9.98
CA ASP A 268 -14.41 -6.48 -8.92
C ASP A 268 -13.80 -6.61 -7.52
N MET A 269 -13.01 -7.65 -7.26
CA MET A 269 -12.38 -7.88 -5.96
C MET A 269 -11.05 -8.64 -6.11
N PHE A 270 -10.24 -8.68 -5.06
CA PHE A 270 -9.08 -9.56 -5.03
C PHE A 270 -9.50 -11.00 -4.74
N VAL A 271 -9.05 -11.92 -5.58
CA VAL A 271 -9.26 -13.35 -5.41
C VAL A 271 -7.91 -14.04 -5.18
N PRO A 272 -7.89 -15.14 -4.40
CA PRO A 272 -6.67 -15.92 -4.22
C PRO A 272 -6.13 -16.37 -5.59
N PHE A 273 -4.82 -16.19 -5.82
CA PHE A 273 -4.15 -16.57 -7.07
C PHE A 273 -3.13 -17.70 -6.87
N GLN A 274 -2.20 -17.56 -5.93
CA GLN A 274 -1.13 -18.52 -5.68
C GLN A 274 -0.72 -18.50 -4.21
N ALA A 275 -0.14 -19.59 -3.72
CA ALA A 275 0.58 -19.61 -2.44
C ALA A 275 2.06 -19.98 -2.68
N LEU A 276 2.97 -19.22 -2.07
CA LEU A 276 4.41 -19.45 -2.15
C LEU A 276 4.90 -20.18 -0.89
N PRO A 277 5.56 -21.33 -1.03
CA PRO A 277 6.16 -22.03 0.10
C PRO A 277 7.13 -21.12 0.86
N THR A 278 6.82 -20.79 2.10
CA THR A 278 7.65 -19.92 2.94
C THR A 278 7.70 -20.41 4.37
N VAL A 279 8.74 -20.04 5.12
CA VAL A 279 8.87 -20.40 6.53
C VAL A 279 9.07 -19.14 7.35
N LYS A 280 7.97 -18.65 7.92
CA LYS A 280 7.92 -17.46 8.78
C LYS A 280 8.52 -16.25 8.04
N ALA A 281 7.92 -15.93 6.91
CA ALA A 281 8.26 -14.76 6.11
C ALA A 281 7.98 -13.49 6.93
N PHE A 282 8.91 -12.55 6.84
CA PHE A 282 8.81 -11.24 7.47
C PHE A 282 8.44 -10.16 6.48
N ASP A 283 8.88 -10.32 5.24
CA ASP A 283 8.76 -9.34 4.17
C ASP A 283 8.67 -9.99 2.78
N VAL A 284 8.04 -9.27 1.85
CA VAL A 284 7.83 -9.64 0.45
C VAL A 284 8.05 -8.43 -0.45
N GLU A 285 9.02 -8.54 -1.36
CA GLU A 285 9.42 -7.44 -2.24
C GLU A 285 9.28 -7.85 -3.72
N PRO A 286 8.32 -7.28 -4.47
CA PRO A 286 8.20 -7.41 -5.91
C PRO A 286 9.19 -6.48 -6.62
N PHE A 287 9.88 -7.00 -7.62
CA PHE A 287 10.80 -6.21 -8.43
C PHE A 287 10.88 -6.73 -9.86
N LYS A 288 11.51 -5.94 -10.74
CA LYS A 288 11.74 -6.30 -12.14
C LYS A 288 13.22 -6.22 -12.47
N ILE A 289 13.67 -7.10 -13.36
CA ILE A 289 14.97 -6.97 -14.02
C ILE A 289 14.69 -7.09 -15.51
N GLY A 290 14.81 -5.99 -16.24
CA GLY A 290 14.33 -5.91 -17.62
C GLY A 290 12.82 -6.16 -17.70
N GLN A 291 12.41 -7.16 -18.49
CA GLN A 291 11.00 -7.54 -18.64
C GLN A 291 10.53 -8.61 -17.64
N ASP A 292 11.47 -9.22 -16.91
CA ASP A 292 11.18 -10.30 -15.98
C ASP A 292 10.66 -9.74 -14.65
N THR A 293 9.63 -10.37 -14.09
CA THR A 293 9.09 -10.04 -12.76
C THR A 293 9.52 -11.08 -11.73
N TYR A 294 9.92 -10.60 -10.56
CA TYR A 294 10.40 -11.41 -9.44
C TYR A 294 9.69 -11.04 -8.13
N LEU A 295 9.72 -11.96 -7.17
CA LEU A 295 9.34 -11.73 -5.78
C LEU A 295 10.45 -12.24 -4.86
N ALA A 296 11.01 -11.38 -4.02
CA ALA A 296 11.92 -11.77 -2.93
C ALA A 296 11.13 -11.90 -1.63
N LEU A 297 11.30 -13.03 -0.93
CA LEU A 297 10.62 -13.35 0.33
C LEU A 297 11.67 -13.48 1.44
N ALA A 298 11.66 -12.53 2.37
CA ALA A 298 12.54 -12.50 3.54
C ALA A 298 12.09 -13.52 4.60
N ASN A 299 12.70 -14.70 4.62
CA ASN A 299 12.42 -15.72 5.63
C ASN A 299 13.31 -15.48 6.86
N TYR A 300 12.71 -15.17 8.01
CA TYR A 300 13.47 -14.80 9.22
C TYR A 300 14.11 -15.99 9.94
N TYR A 301 13.62 -17.20 9.68
CA TYR A 301 14.16 -18.45 10.22
C TYR A 301 14.50 -19.43 9.10
N GLY A 302 15.24 -20.48 9.44
CA GLY A 302 15.63 -21.52 8.49
C GLY A 302 17.00 -21.25 7.87
N ARG A 303 17.18 -21.75 6.64
CA ARG A 303 18.47 -21.75 5.93
C ARG A 303 18.71 -20.50 5.08
N GLY A 304 17.68 -19.70 4.83
CA GLY A 304 17.79 -18.52 3.98
C GLY A 304 16.44 -18.05 3.45
N SER A 305 16.49 -16.97 2.68
CA SER A 305 15.37 -16.33 2.00
C SER A 305 15.26 -16.81 0.55
N GLN A 306 14.18 -16.48 -0.13
CA GLN A 306 13.85 -17.07 -1.42
C GLN A 306 13.48 -16.01 -2.44
N ILE A 307 13.82 -16.26 -3.69
CA ILE A 307 13.45 -15.45 -4.84
C ILE A 307 12.64 -16.33 -5.77
N TYR A 308 11.50 -15.81 -6.20
CA TYR A 308 10.63 -16.43 -7.19
C TYR A 308 10.63 -15.59 -8.47
N LYS A 309 10.49 -16.23 -9.62
CA LYS A 309 10.40 -15.60 -10.94
C LYS A 309 9.06 -15.94 -11.58
N TRP A 310 8.44 -14.97 -12.23
CA TRP A 310 7.26 -15.20 -13.06
C TRP A 310 7.62 -16.00 -14.32
N ASP A 311 6.94 -17.10 -14.60
CA ASP A 311 7.18 -17.96 -15.77
C ASP A 311 6.24 -17.67 -16.97
N GLY A 312 5.33 -16.70 -16.81
CA GLY A 312 4.26 -16.41 -17.77
C GLY A 312 2.88 -16.76 -17.22
N GLU A 313 2.79 -17.72 -16.30
CA GLU A 313 1.54 -18.19 -15.71
C GLU A 313 1.51 -18.05 -14.19
N ARG A 314 2.64 -18.27 -13.51
CA ARG A 314 2.77 -18.25 -12.05
C ARG A 314 4.19 -17.92 -11.60
N PHE A 315 4.37 -17.73 -10.30
CA PHE A 315 5.70 -17.59 -9.70
C PHE A 315 6.32 -18.96 -9.41
N VAL A 316 7.50 -19.22 -9.95
CA VAL A 316 8.29 -20.43 -9.69
C VAL A 316 9.55 -20.08 -8.91
N LYS A 317 9.98 -20.96 -8.01
CA LYS A 317 11.19 -20.70 -7.22
C LYS A 317 12.38 -20.56 -8.16
N PHE A 318 13.03 -19.41 -8.10
CA PHE A 318 14.15 -19.06 -8.96
C PHE A 318 15.48 -19.29 -8.25
N GLN A 319 15.59 -18.84 -6.99
CA GLN A 319 16.83 -18.92 -6.23
C GLN A 319 16.58 -18.95 -4.73
N ASP A 320 17.39 -19.71 -3.99
CA ASP A 320 17.57 -19.49 -2.54
C ASP A 320 18.77 -18.55 -2.32
N ILE A 321 18.64 -17.63 -1.36
CA ILE A 321 19.73 -16.78 -0.87
C ILE A 321 20.00 -17.09 0.61
N ALA A 322 21.27 -17.11 1.02
CA ALA A 322 21.66 -17.55 2.36
C ALA A 322 21.22 -16.58 3.48
N ALA A 323 20.87 -15.35 3.12
CA ALA A 323 20.39 -14.35 4.07
C ALA A 323 19.04 -14.78 4.68
N VAL A 324 18.96 -14.85 6.01
CA VAL A 324 17.67 -14.87 6.69
C VAL A 324 17.22 -13.44 6.94
N GLY A 325 16.00 -13.12 6.52
CA GLY A 325 15.55 -11.75 6.33
C GLY A 325 14.58 -11.27 7.40
N ALA A 326 14.80 -10.07 7.94
CA ALA A 326 13.76 -9.29 8.61
C ALA A 326 13.02 -8.36 7.64
N ASP A 327 13.72 -7.97 6.57
CA ASP A 327 13.27 -7.10 5.50
C ASP A 327 14.14 -7.37 4.25
N VAL A 328 13.58 -7.13 3.06
CA VAL A 328 14.32 -7.20 1.80
C VAL A 328 13.91 -6.03 0.91
N GLU A 329 14.89 -5.30 0.40
CA GLU A 329 14.65 -4.15 -0.48
C GLU A 329 15.38 -4.36 -1.80
N HIS A 330 14.66 -4.17 -2.91
CA HIS A 330 15.25 -4.10 -4.24
C HIS A 330 15.68 -2.68 -4.58
N PHE A 331 16.83 -2.56 -5.23
CA PHE A 331 17.28 -1.29 -5.79
C PHE A 331 18.20 -1.51 -6.98
N GLU A 332 18.32 -0.49 -7.82
CA GLU A 332 19.21 -0.49 -8.98
C GLU A 332 20.28 0.59 -8.82
N MET A 333 21.52 0.24 -9.15
CA MET A 333 22.65 1.17 -9.23
C MET A 333 23.31 0.95 -10.60
N ASP A 334 23.44 2.02 -11.39
CA ASP A 334 24.08 1.97 -12.71
C ASP A 334 23.52 0.86 -13.63
N GLY A 335 22.20 0.69 -13.63
CA GLY A 335 21.49 -0.33 -14.42
C GLY A 335 21.68 -1.76 -13.93
N THR A 336 22.35 -1.97 -12.80
CA THR A 336 22.51 -3.28 -12.16
C THR A 336 21.54 -3.42 -10.99
N ALA A 337 20.83 -4.54 -10.93
CA ALA A 337 19.93 -4.86 -9.82
C ALA A 337 20.68 -5.39 -8.59
N TYR A 338 20.22 -4.97 -7.42
CA TYR A 338 20.72 -5.38 -6.11
C TYR A 338 19.56 -5.71 -5.17
N LEU A 339 19.86 -6.50 -4.14
CA LEU A 339 18.98 -6.72 -3.00
C LEU A 339 19.72 -6.40 -1.71
N ALA A 340 19.12 -5.61 -0.83
CA ALA A 340 19.55 -5.46 0.55
C ALA A 340 18.67 -6.32 1.45
N VAL A 341 19.28 -7.20 2.26
CA VAL A 341 18.56 -8.06 3.21
C VAL A 341 19.05 -7.79 4.62
N THR A 342 18.16 -7.32 5.49
CA THR A 342 18.43 -7.15 6.93
C THR A 342 18.04 -8.41 7.69
N GLY A 343 18.48 -8.57 8.94
CA GLY A 343 18.25 -9.83 9.64
C GLY A 343 18.43 -9.80 11.15
N PRO A 344 18.26 -10.96 11.81
CA PRO A 344 18.50 -11.08 13.24
C PRO A 344 19.98 -10.84 13.59
N PHE A 345 20.22 -10.16 14.71
CA PHE A 345 21.58 -9.91 15.22
C PHE A 345 22.44 -11.17 15.39
N SER A 346 21.81 -12.31 15.69
CA SER A 346 22.52 -13.60 15.82
C SER A 346 23.14 -14.10 14.51
N ARG A 347 22.84 -13.46 13.38
CA ARG A 347 23.45 -13.72 12.08
C ARG A 347 24.46 -12.66 11.67
N GLY A 348 24.67 -11.64 12.51
CA GLY A 348 25.59 -10.53 12.27
C GLY A 348 24.92 -9.16 12.43
N ALA A 349 25.74 -8.16 12.69
CA ALA A 349 25.35 -6.76 12.78
C ALA A 349 25.59 -6.05 11.44
N TYR A 350 24.97 -6.56 10.38
CA TYR A 350 25.08 -6.04 9.02
C TYR A 350 23.78 -6.26 8.22
N ALA A 351 23.63 -5.51 7.13
CA ALA A 351 22.74 -5.86 6.02
C ALA A 351 23.54 -6.58 4.93
N LEU A 352 23.02 -7.68 4.39
CA LEU A 352 23.64 -8.40 3.27
C LEU A 352 23.22 -7.76 1.95
N ILE A 353 24.20 -7.33 1.16
CA ILE A 353 23.97 -6.80 -0.17
C ILE A 353 24.25 -7.90 -1.18
N TYR A 354 23.27 -8.20 -2.01
CA TYR A 354 23.41 -9.10 -3.16
C TYR A 354 23.44 -8.28 -4.45
N LYS A 355 24.25 -8.72 -5.41
CA LYS A 355 24.35 -8.12 -6.74
C LYS A 355 23.90 -9.13 -7.79
N TRP A 356 23.15 -8.66 -8.78
CA TRP A 356 22.78 -9.46 -9.93
C TRP A 356 24.00 -9.72 -10.83
N SER A 357 24.31 -11.00 -11.09
CA SER A 357 25.42 -11.42 -11.95
C SER A 357 25.07 -11.49 -13.44
N GLY A 358 23.81 -11.23 -13.80
CA GLY A 358 23.25 -11.51 -15.12
C GLY A 358 22.38 -12.76 -15.16
N SER A 359 22.58 -13.70 -14.23
CA SER A 359 21.81 -14.95 -14.16
C SER A 359 21.28 -15.31 -12.77
N ARG A 360 21.81 -14.72 -11.70
CA ARG A 360 21.40 -14.94 -10.31
C ARG A 360 21.88 -13.80 -9.42
N PHE A 361 21.38 -13.74 -8.18
CA PHE A 361 21.92 -12.87 -7.15
C PHE A 361 23.10 -13.53 -6.43
N GLU A 362 24.20 -12.81 -6.28
CA GLU A 362 25.40 -13.27 -5.58
C GLU A 362 25.70 -12.33 -4.41
N GLU A 363 26.19 -12.85 -3.28
CA GLU A 363 26.59 -12.01 -2.16
C GLU A 363 27.69 -11.06 -2.64
N PHE A 364 27.44 -9.76 -2.55
CA PHE A 364 28.36 -8.73 -3.00
C PHE A 364 29.22 -8.27 -1.83
N TYR A 365 28.60 -7.80 -0.75
CA TYR A 365 29.29 -7.52 0.51
C TYR A 365 28.30 -7.39 1.68
N ARG A 366 28.86 -7.23 2.88
CA ARG A 366 28.13 -7.02 4.14
C ARG A 366 28.27 -5.57 4.55
N LEU A 367 27.16 -4.82 4.54
CA LEU A 367 27.12 -3.44 4.98
C LEU A 367 27.04 -3.40 6.52
N PRO A 368 28.08 -2.93 7.23
CA PRO A 368 28.07 -2.95 8.69
C PRO A 368 27.02 -2.00 9.26
N THR A 369 26.19 -2.49 10.16
CA THR A 369 25.13 -1.69 10.82
C THR A 369 25.42 -1.46 12.30
N GLY A 370 26.40 -2.20 12.87
CA GLY A 370 26.85 -2.11 14.26
C GLY A 370 25.85 -2.66 15.29
N GLU A 371 24.58 -2.76 14.92
CA GLU A 371 23.48 -3.31 15.71
C GLU A 371 22.47 -3.98 14.77
N ARG A 372 21.48 -4.69 15.32
CA ARG A 372 20.41 -5.35 14.58
C ARG A 372 19.70 -4.38 13.63
N ALA A 373 19.90 -4.60 12.33
CA ALA A 373 19.11 -4.00 11.26
C ALA A 373 17.71 -4.63 11.24
N TYR A 374 16.67 -3.80 11.20
CA TYR A 374 15.28 -4.24 11.15
C TYR A 374 14.69 -3.99 9.77
N GLY A 375 14.32 -2.75 9.45
CA GLY A 375 13.88 -2.34 8.12
C GLY A 375 15.00 -1.70 7.29
N VAL A 376 14.86 -1.74 5.98
CA VAL A 376 15.75 -1.11 5.00
C VAL A 376 14.92 -0.47 3.89
N LYS A 377 15.32 0.72 3.44
CA LYS A 377 14.67 1.44 2.34
C LYS A 377 15.71 2.02 1.40
N ALA A 378 15.60 1.72 0.12
CA ALA A 378 16.36 2.40 -0.91
C ALA A 378 15.61 3.66 -1.35
N LEU A 379 16.37 4.73 -1.59
CA LEU A 379 15.84 5.97 -2.13
C LEU A 379 16.88 6.70 -2.98
N SER A 380 16.42 7.46 -3.96
CA SER A 380 17.26 8.32 -4.79
C SER A 380 16.76 9.76 -4.70
N VAL A 381 17.66 10.72 -4.51
CA VAL A 381 17.33 12.15 -4.49
C VAL A 381 18.51 12.98 -4.96
N ASP A 382 18.26 13.95 -5.84
CA ASP A 382 19.27 14.85 -6.41
C ASP A 382 20.51 14.14 -6.96
N GLY A 383 20.29 13.04 -7.70
CA GLY A 383 21.36 12.22 -8.28
C GLY A 383 22.15 11.38 -7.27
N ASN A 384 21.82 11.44 -5.98
CA ASN A 384 22.41 10.57 -4.97
C ASN A 384 21.52 9.35 -4.74
N GLN A 385 22.14 8.20 -4.54
CA GLN A 385 21.45 6.96 -4.18
C GLN A 385 21.80 6.57 -2.75
N PHE A 386 20.78 6.28 -1.96
CA PHE A 386 20.90 6.00 -0.54
C PHE A 386 20.26 4.68 -0.15
N LEU A 387 20.80 4.09 0.92
CA LEU A 387 20.21 2.97 1.63
C LEU A 387 20.05 3.37 3.10
N ALA A 388 18.80 3.50 3.55
CA ALA A 388 18.47 3.79 4.94
C ALA A 388 18.21 2.48 5.71
N VAL A 389 18.80 2.32 6.89
CA VAL A 389 18.71 1.09 7.69
C VAL A 389 18.25 1.42 9.11
N ALA A 390 17.10 0.87 9.50
CA ALA A 390 16.51 1.04 10.81
C ALA A 390 17.18 0.11 11.83
N ARG A 391 17.52 0.61 13.02
CA ARG A 391 18.23 -0.17 14.04
C ARG A 391 17.41 -0.35 15.32
N TRP A 392 17.21 -1.61 15.72
CA TRP A 392 16.27 -1.96 16.80
C TRP A 392 16.78 -1.62 18.22
N ARG A 393 18.07 -1.79 18.51
CA ARG A 393 18.62 -1.54 19.87
C ARG A 393 19.55 -0.33 19.96
N ALA A 394 19.74 0.39 18.86
CA ALA A 394 20.56 1.60 18.83
C ALA A 394 19.73 2.85 19.17
N GLN A 395 20.43 3.94 19.52
CA GLN A 395 19.82 5.28 19.70
C GLN A 395 19.81 6.11 18.41
N THR A 396 20.35 5.57 17.32
CA THR A 396 20.33 6.18 15.98
C THR A 396 20.12 5.10 14.92
N SER A 397 19.56 5.47 13.78
CA SER A 397 19.50 4.67 12.55
C SER A 397 20.38 5.32 11.48
N LEU A 398 20.72 4.56 10.45
CA LEU A 398 21.79 4.91 9.52
C LEU A 398 21.23 5.22 8.15
N ILE A 399 21.77 6.24 7.50
CA ILE A 399 21.59 6.51 6.07
C ILE A 399 22.98 6.38 5.44
N PHE A 400 23.09 5.50 4.47
CA PHE A 400 24.31 5.32 3.69
C PHE A 400 24.14 5.89 2.29
N ARG A 401 25.22 6.39 1.70
CA ARG A 401 25.26 6.90 0.33
C ARG A 401 26.16 6.02 -0.52
N TRP A 402 25.71 5.69 -1.72
CA TRP A 402 26.49 4.96 -2.70
C TRP A 402 27.67 5.81 -3.19
N ASN A 403 28.87 5.21 -3.26
CA ASN A 403 30.10 5.85 -3.74
C ASN A 403 30.64 5.23 -5.03
N GLU A 404 29.75 4.65 -5.85
CA GLU A 404 30.06 3.88 -7.08
C GLU A 404 30.55 2.44 -6.83
N THR A 405 31.13 2.16 -5.66
CA THR A 405 31.66 0.81 -5.35
C THR A 405 30.97 0.15 -4.16
N HIS A 406 30.62 0.92 -3.14
CA HIS A 406 29.94 0.49 -1.93
C HIS A 406 29.17 1.65 -1.27
N PHE A 407 28.50 1.35 -0.17
CA PHE A 407 27.77 2.30 0.65
C PHE A 407 28.64 2.85 1.78
N ASP A 408 28.85 4.17 1.79
CA ASP A 408 29.49 4.91 2.90
C ASP A 408 28.46 5.45 3.87
N LEU A 409 28.78 5.48 5.17
CA LEU A 409 27.92 6.14 6.14
C LEU A 409 27.81 7.63 5.79
N PHE A 410 26.59 8.09 5.54
CA PHE A 410 26.30 9.46 5.14
C PHE A 410 25.72 10.29 6.28
N GLN A 411 24.75 9.71 7.02
CA GLN A 411 24.08 10.40 8.10
C GLN A 411 23.59 9.42 9.17
N GLU A 412 23.72 9.80 10.44
CA GLU A 412 23.00 9.17 11.54
C GLU A 412 21.74 9.96 11.88
N VAL A 413 20.66 9.25 12.14
CA VAL A 413 19.35 9.82 12.46
C VAL A 413 18.91 9.34 13.84
N PRO A 414 18.57 10.24 14.79
CA PRO A 414 18.07 9.83 16.10
C PRO A 414 16.84 8.93 16.00
N SER A 415 16.88 7.78 16.66
CA SER A 415 15.78 6.80 16.63
C SER A 415 15.90 5.80 17.78
N ARG A 416 14.78 5.23 18.25
CA ARG A 416 14.81 4.18 19.28
C ARG A 416 13.81 3.08 18.96
N ARG A 417 14.26 1.82 19.00
CA ARG A 417 13.48 0.67 18.53
C ARG A 417 12.87 0.94 17.15
N ALA A 418 13.74 1.41 16.24
CA ALA A 418 13.36 1.68 14.87
C ALA A 418 12.99 0.37 14.19
N ARG A 419 11.83 0.40 13.53
CA ARG A 419 11.27 -0.75 12.81
C ARG A 419 11.51 -0.62 11.33
N ASP A 420 11.22 0.55 10.78
CA ASP A 420 11.17 0.73 9.33
C ASP A 420 11.46 2.16 8.90
N TRP A 421 11.67 2.31 7.59
CA TRP A 421 11.81 3.56 6.88
C TRP A 421 10.76 3.64 5.78
N ILE A 422 10.17 4.82 5.62
CA ILE A 422 9.30 5.10 4.48
C ILE A 422 9.71 6.38 3.80
N SER A 423 9.49 6.47 2.50
CA SER A 423 9.86 7.64 1.71
C SER A 423 8.76 8.01 0.73
N ILE A 424 8.70 9.29 0.39
CA ILE A 424 7.92 9.78 -0.73
C ILE A 424 8.64 10.92 -1.42
N THR A 425 8.60 10.92 -2.74
CA THR A 425 8.95 12.09 -3.53
C THR A 425 7.65 12.70 -4.04
N SER A 426 7.36 13.93 -3.59
CA SER A 426 6.15 14.65 -3.96
C SER A 426 6.49 15.81 -4.88
N PRO A 427 5.77 15.98 -6.01
CA PRO A 427 5.86 17.16 -6.85
C PRO A 427 5.10 18.32 -6.17
N PHE A 428 5.75 19.04 -5.25
CA PHE A 428 5.11 20.16 -4.55
C PHE A 428 5.44 21.48 -5.25
N MET A 429 4.42 22.19 -5.76
CA MET A 429 4.57 23.49 -6.45
C MET A 429 5.64 23.48 -7.56
N SER A 430 5.65 22.44 -8.41
CA SER A 430 6.66 22.25 -9.46
C SER A 430 8.10 22.11 -8.96
N ARG A 431 8.31 21.80 -7.67
CA ARG A 431 9.61 21.44 -7.10
C ARG A 431 9.48 20.08 -6.41
N GLU A 432 10.24 19.10 -6.88
CA GLU A 432 10.28 17.80 -6.22
C GLU A 432 10.86 17.96 -4.80
N LYS A 433 10.13 17.44 -3.82
CA LYS A 433 10.60 17.29 -2.45
C LYS A 433 10.56 15.84 -2.05
N THR A 434 11.70 15.35 -1.56
CA THR A 434 11.81 14.00 -1.02
C THR A 434 11.72 14.04 0.49
N TYR A 435 10.79 13.27 1.04
CA TYR A 435 10.61 13.05 2.46
C TYR A 435 11.00 11.62 2.81
N LEU A 436 11.59 11.47 3.99
CA LEU A 436 11.98 10.20 4.59
C LEU A 436 11.49 10.20 6.03
N ALA A 437 10.78 9.15 6.45
CA ALA A 437 10.32 9.02 7.83
C ALA A 437 10.82 7.74 8.46
N ILE A 438 11.14 7.81 9.74
CA ILE A 438 11.57 6.67 10.55
C ILE A 438 10.48 6.24 11.51
N VAL A 439 10.09 4.97 11.41
CA VAL A 439 9.09 4.35 12.28
C VAL A 439 9.78 3.82 13.53
N SER A 440 9.33 4.26 14.71
CA SER A 440 9.88 3.84 16.00
C SER A 440 8.77 3.31 16.92
N SER A 441 9.04 2.23 17.65
CA SER A 441 8.06 1.67 18.61
C SER A 441 8.01 2.38 19.96
N ASP A 442 9.06 3.13 20.30
CA ASP A 442 9.30 3.63 21.65
C ASP A 442 9.31 5.16 21.75
N GLN A 443 9.06 5.83 20.63
CA GLN A 443 9.01 7.28 20.50
C GLN A 443 8.16 7.62 19.29
N ASP A 444 7.70 8.86 19.22
CA ASP A 444 6.99 9.37 18.05
C ASP A 444 7.87 9.18 16.79
N PRO A 445 7.29 8.72 15.67
CA PRO A 445 7.99 8.69 14.41
C PRO A 445 8.31 10.10 13.93
N SER A 446 9.44 10.24 13.26
CA SER A 446 9.95 11.52 12.79
C SER A 446 10.03 11.55 11.27
N ILE A 447 9.59 12.66 10.68
CA ILE A 447 9.71 12.97 9.25
C ILE A 447 10.90 13.89 9.04
N TYR A 448 11.70 13.57 8.03
CA TYR A 448 12.82 14.34 7.52
C TYR A 448 12.55 14.72 6.08
N ALA A 449 13.08 15.87 5.65
CA ALA A 449 13.07 16.30 4.25
C ALA A 449 14.50 16.46 3.75
N TRP A 450 14.71 16.12 2.49
CA TRP A 450 15.96 16.42 1.80
C TRP A 450 16.11 17.92 1.60
N ASP A 451 17.15 18.51 2.18
CA ASP A 451 17.49 19.91 2.04
C ASP A 451 18.61 20.10 1.01
N ARG A 452 18.20 20.32 -0.24
CA ARG A 452 19.08 20.57 -1.38
C ARG A 452 19.86 21.89 -1.31
N TYR A 453 19.33 22.90 -0.61
CA TYR A 453 19.82 24.27 -0.78
C TYR A 453 20.86 24.66 0.26
N TYR A 454 20.79 24.11 1.46
CA TYR A 454 21.66 24.55 2.56
C TYR A 454 22.59 23.45 3.06
N THR A 455 22.06 22.25 3.30
CA THR A 455 22.83 21.19 3.99
C THR A 455 23.20 20.01 3.11
N ASN A 456 22.49 19.76 2.00
CA ASN A 456 22.55 18.52 1.23
C ASN A 456 22.42 17.29 2.14
N LYS A 457 21.48 17.34 3.09
CA LYS A 457 21.21 16.30 4.09
C LYS A 457 19.71 16.15 4.33
N PHE A 458 19.33 15.06 5.01
CA PHE A 458 17.97 14.90 5.52
C PHE A 458 17.82 15.68 6.84
N VAL A 459 17.02 16.74 6.82
CA VAL A 459 16.77 17.59 7.99
C VAL A 459 15.41 17.26 8.58
N LYS A 460 15.34 17.16 9.92
CA LYS A 460 14.10 16.84 10.62
C LYS A 460 13.08 17.96 10.38
N VAL A 461 11.86 17.56 10.00
CA VAL A 461 10.74 18.46 9.74
C VAL A 461 9.72 18.41 10.87
N GLN A 462 9.34 17.21 11.30
CA GLN A 462 8.22 17.04 12.21
C GLN A 462 8.26 15.68 12.92
N ASP A 463 7.84 15.67 14.19
CA ASP A 463 7.42 14.44 14.87
C ASP A 463 5.90 14.27 14.70
N ILE A 464 5.46 13.03 14.48
CA ILE A 464 4.05 12.69 14.38
C ILE A 464 3.62 11.99 15.67
N PRO A 465 2.75 12.60 16.48
CA PRO A 465 2.27 12.00 17.72
C PRO A 465 1.64 10.64 17.45
N SER A 466 2.23 9.56 17.97
CA SER A 466 1.70 8.22 17.78
C SER A 466 2.25 7.24 18.83
N GLU A 467 1.36 6.63 19.60
CA GLU A 467 1.77 5.65 20.60
C GLU A 467 2.07 4.28 20.00
N ARG A 468 3.33 3.82 20.14
CA ARG A 468 3.77 2.49 19.67
C ARG A 468 3.50 2.29 18.19
N THR A 469 3.99 3.21 17.37
CA THR A 469 3.87 3.11 15.92
C THR A 469 4.49 1.81 15.43
N ARG A 470 3.74 1.13 14.56
CA ARG A 470 4.14 -0.13 13.94
C ARG A 470 4.59 0.07 12.51
N ASP A 471 3.87 0.92 11.80
CA ASP A 471 4.16 1.25 10.42
C ASP A 471 3.52 2.58 10.00
N MET A 472 3.91 3.10 8.85
CA MET A 472 3.43 4.34 8.25
C MET A 472 3.39 4.18 6.73
N VAL A 473 2.56 4.95 6.03
CA VAL A 473 2.66 5.03 4.57
C VAL A 473 2.30 6.43 4.08
N PHE A 474 3.16 6.99 3.24
CA PHE A 474 2.85 8.21 2.49
C PHE A 474 2.09 7.86 1.22
N PHE A 475 1.18 8.73 0.81
CA PHE A 475 0.51 8.62 -0.48
C PHE A 475 0.14 10.00 -1.02
N ASN A 476 0.15 10.14 -2.34
CA ASN A 476 -0.30 11.35 -3.01
C ASN A 476 -1.77 11.19 -3.40
N MET A 477 -2.54 12.27 -3.33
CA MET A 477 -3.83 12.41 -4.03
C MET A 477 -3.89 13.80 -4.65
N GLY A 478 -3.97 13.85 -5.97
CA GLY A 478 -3.74 15.09 -6.71
C GLY A 478 -2.38 15.69 -6.33
N GLU A 479 -2.38 16.97 -5.98
CA GLU A 479 -1.18 17.71 -5.56
C GLU A 479 -0.89 17.62 -4.05
N SER A 480 -1.75 16.92 -3.29
CA SER A 480 -1.63 16.82 -1.83
C SER A 480 -0.94 15.53 -1.41
N VAL A 481 -0.05 15.63 -0.42
CA VAL A 481 0.54 14.49 0.26
C VAL A 481 -0.30 14.14 1.47
N TYR A 482 -0.48 12.85 1.72
CA TYR A 482 -1.13 12.31 2.90
C TYR A 482 -0.19 11.31 3.57
N LEU A 483 -0.48 11.04 4.84
CA LEU A 483 0.26 10.10 5.65
C LEU A 483 -0.70 9.29 6.51
N SER A 484 -0.65 7.97 6.37
CA SER A 484 -1.29 7.05 7.31
C SER A 484 -0.26 6.57 8.32
N VAL A 485 -0.65 6.49 9.60
CA VAL A 485 0.21 6.09 10.71
C VAL A 485 -0.49 5.00 11.51
N ALA A 486 0.06 3.78 11.46
CA ALA A 486 -0.46 2.63 12.18
C ALA A 486 0.15 2.53 13.58
N SER A 487 -0.73 2.45 14.57
CA SER A 487 -0.43 2.04 15.94
C SER A 487 -1.03 0.66 16.24
N HIS A 488 -0.78 0.16 17.45
CA HIS A 488 -1.43 -1.05 17.95
C HIS A 488 -2.95 -0.93 18.21
N ARG A 489 -3.53 0.28 18.12
CA ARG A 489 -4.95 0.55 18.42
C ARG A 489 -5.73 1.17 17.26
N SER A 490 -5.05 1.94 16.43
CA SER A 490 -5.64 2.76 15.38
C SER A 490 -4.69 2.96 14.22
N THR A 491 -5.24 3.28 13.06
CA THR A 491 -4.52 3.87 11.95
C THR A 491 -5.04 5.28 11.72
N ASP A 492 -4.19 6.27 11.93
CA ASP A 492 -4.54 7.69 11.84
C ASP A 492 -4.08 8.26 10.51
N ILE A 493 -4.93 9.03 9.85
CA ILE A 493 -4.66 9.59 8.52
C ILE A 493 -4.54 11.11 8.63
N TYR A 494 -3.41 11.62 8.14
CA TYR A 494 -3.05 13.03 8.14
C TYR A 494 -3.02 13.54 6.70
N GLN A 495 -3.47 14.78 6.52
CA GLN A 495 -3.28 15.52 5.27
C GLN A 495 -2.08 16.47 5.43
N GLY A 496 -1.25 16.56 4.39
CA GLY A 496 -0.18 17.52 4.26
C GLY A 496 -0.69 18.97 4.23
N SER A 497 0.17 19.91 4.62
CA SER A 497 -0.12 21.35 4.63
C SER A 497 0.02 22.02 3.27
#